data_AF-A0A7W7QDJ8-F1
#
_entry.id   AF-A0A7W7QDJ8-F1
#
_cell.length_a   1.000
_cell.length_b   1.000
_cell.length_c   1.000
_cell.angle_alpha   90.00
_cell.angle_beta   90.00
_cell.angle_gamma   90.00
#
_symmetry.space_group_name_H-M   'P 1'
#
loop_
_entity.id
_entity.type
_entity.pdbx_description
1 polymer ?
#
loop_
_entity_poly.entity_id
_entity_poly.type
_entity_poly.pdbx_seq_one_letter_code
_entity_poly.pdbx_strand_id
1 'polypeptide(L)'
;MNIEMSAAERELALAVLSGETVVVNVRKGGPHKRLVPWLLDEGLLTYVGHAGNRHDWPESPFANPFVGLRDIDRVTMVSRYREWLGEHPSLLRRIRSELPGRALGCWCAPQPCHADVLAEEARRAR
;
A
#
# COMPACT_ATOMS: atom_id res chain seq x y z
N MET A 1 -24.23 9.44 1.50
CA MET A 1 -22.94 10.00 1.93
C MET A 1 -22.24 10.54 0.69
N ASN A 2 -22.45 11.81 0.33
CA ASN A 2 -21.92 12.44 -0.89
C ASN A 2 -20.50 12.97 -0.65
N ILE A 3 -19.52 12.06 -0.47
CA ILE A 3 -18.12 12.46 -0.60
C ILE A 3 -17.81 12.47 -2.10
N GLU A 4 -17.71 13.66 -2.70
CA GLU A 4 -17.37 13.80 -4.11
C GLU A 4 -15.88 13.42 -4.33
N MET A 5 -15.63 12.11 -4.41
CA MET A 5 -14.33 11.56 -4.82
C MET A 5 -13.95 12.08 -6.20
N SER A 6 -12.65 12.21 -6.47
CA SER A 6 -12.16 12.42 -7.84
C SER A 6 -12.43 11.20 -8.73
N ALA A 7 -12.30 11.35 -10.05
CA ALA A 7 -12.44 10.22 -10.98
C ALA A 7 -11.43 9.09 -10.68
N ALA A 8 -10.17 9.44 -10.40
CA ALA A 8 -9.13 8.48 -10.03
C ALA A 8 -9.44 7.77 -8.70
N GLU A 9 -9.97 8.50 -7.71
CA GLU A 9 -10.39 7.90 -6.44
C GLU A 9 -11.56 6.92 -6.64
N ARG A 10 -12.53 7.26 -7.50
CA ARG A 10 -13.65 6.36 -7.83
C ARG A 10 -13.19 5.10 -8.55
N GLU A 11 -12.24 5.21 -9.46
CA GLU A 11 -11.66 4.07 -10.18
C GLU A 11 -10.99 3.09 -9.20
N LEU A 12 -10.18 3.62 -8.28
CA LEU A 12 -9.57 2.81 -7.22
C LEU A 12 -10.61 2.18 -6.28
N ALA A 13 -11.68 2.90 -5.93
CA ALA A 13 -12.76 2.33 -5.13
C ALA A 13 -13.44 1.16 -5.84
N LEU A 14 -13.76 1.32 -7.13
CA LEU A 14 -14.36 0.25 -7.95
C LEU A 14 -13.42 -0.95 -8.09
N ALA A 15 -12.12 -0.72 -8.29
CA ALA A 15 -11.13 -1.79 -8.35
C ALA A 15 -11.06 -2.59 -7.04
N VAL A 16 -11.04 -1.92 -5.88
CA VAL A 16 -11.05 -2.63 -4.59
C VAL A 16 -12.35 -3.41 -4.37
N LEU A 17 -13.50 -2.83 -4.74
CA LEU A 17 -14.80 -3.49 -4.63
C LEU A 17 -14.95 -4.69 -5.57
N SER A 18 -14.26 -4.71 -6.72
CA SER A 18 -14.16 -5.89 -7.59
C SER A 18 -13.14 -6.92 -7.07
N GLY A 19 -12.56 -6.65 -5.90
CA GLY A 19 -11.57 -7.47 -5.24
C GLY A 19 -10.14 -7.20 -5.69
N GLU A 20 -9.85 -6.24 -6.56
CA GLU A 20 -8.46 -5.97 -6.91
C GLU A 20 -7.69 -5.39 -5.71
N THR A 21 -6.47 -5.89 -5.46
CA THR A 21 -5.55 -5.22 -4.55
C THR A 21 -4.98 -3.98 -5.23
N VAL A 22 -5.12 -2.79 -4.65
CA VAL A 22 -4.61 -1.53 -5.22
C VAL A 22 -3.67 -0.81 -4.25
N VAL A 23 -2.91 0.16 -4.73
CA VAL A 23 -2.03 1.00 -3.89
C VAL A 23 -2.62 2.40 -3.75
N VAL A 24 -2.67 2.92 -2.52
CA VAL A 24 -3.20 4.26 -2.23
C VAL A 24 -2.24 5.12 -1.42
N ASN A 25 -2.20 6.41 -1.73
CA ASN A 25 -1.49 7.39 -0.92
C ASN A 25 -2.31 7.78 0.32
N VAL A 26 -1.78 7.54 1.51
CA VAL A 26 -2.47 7.81 2.79
C VAL A 26 -2.12 9.15 3.45
N ARG A 27 -1.44 10.06 2.74
CA ARG A 27 -1.19 11.42 3.25
C ARG A 27 -2.52 12.17 3.30
N LYS A 28 -2.77 12.87 4.41
CA LYS A 28 -4.00 13.66 4.63
C LYS A 28 -4.28 14.69 3.50
N GLY A 29 -3.23 15.28 2.93
CA GLY A 29 -3.32 16.20 1.79
C GLY A 29 -2.99 15.56 0.43
N GLY A 30 -2.87 14.23 0.37
CA GLY A 30 -2.47 13.50 -0.82
C GLY A 30 -3.58 13.39 -1.88
N PRO A 31 -3.28 12.72 -3.01
CA PRO A 31 -4.22 12.56 -4.12
C PRO A 31 -5.47 11.76 -3.76
N HIS A 32 -5.40 10.90 -2.73
CA HIS A 32 -6.50 10.01 -2.31
C HIS A 32 -7.14 10.44 -0.98
N LYS A 33 -7.08 11.74 -0.65
CA LYS A 33 -7.56 12.28 0.64
C LYS A 33 -9.05 12.04 0.92
N ARG A 34 -9.88 11.78 -0.11
CA ARG A 34 -11.31 11.48 0.04
C ARG A 34 -11.57 9.98 0.01
N LEU A 35 -10.76 9.23 -0.73
CA LEU A 35 -10.83 7.77 -0.79
C LEU A 35 -10.39 7.10 0.51
N VAL A 36 -9.32 7.58 1.14
CA VAL A 36 -8.73 6.93 2.33
C VAL A 36 -9.68 6.85 3.53
N PRO A 37 -10.41 7.92 3.92
CA PRO A 37 -11.42 7.82 4.97
C PRO A 37 -12.52 6.81 4.65
N TRP A 38 -13.00 6.78 3.40
CA TRP A 38 -14.01 5.80 2.99
C TRP A 38 -13.47 4.36 3.06
N LEU A 39 -12.24 4.10 2.59
CA LEU A 39 -11.61 2.78 2.71
C LEU A 39 -11.42 2.34 4.17
N LEU A 40 -11.23 3.28 5.09
CA LEU A 40 -11.18 3.00 6.52
C LEU A 40 -12.57 2.61 7.06
N ASP A 41 -13.60 3.38 6.71
CA ASP A 41 -14.98 3.13 7.14
C ASP A 41 -15.50 1.78 6.64
N GLU A 42 -15.16 1.41 5.41
CA GLU A 42 -15.49 0.09 4.82
C GLU A 42 -14.56 -1.03 5.32
N GLY A 43 -13.53 -0.71 6.11
CA GLY A 43 -12.56 -1.67 6.60
C GLY A 43 -11.73 -2.32 5.49
N LEU A 44 -11.52 -1.66 4.35
CA LEU A 44 -10.82 -2.16 3.15
C LEU A 44 -9.35 -1.75 3.06
N LEU A 45 -8.92 -0.76 3.86
CA LEU A 45 -7.54 -0.28 3.87
C LEU A 45 -6.62 -1.17 4.73
N THR A 46 -5.41 -1.43 4.25
CA THR A 46 -4.31 -1.98 5.05
C THR A 46 -3.10 -1.06 4.92
N TYR A 47 -2.65 -0.45 6.02
CA TYR A 47 -1.42 0.33 6.03
C TYR A 47 -0.19 -0.58 5.96
N VAL A 48 0.72 -0.29 5.03
CA VAL A 48 1.91 -1.12 4.78
C VAL A 48 3.23 -0.40 5.01
N GLY A 49 3.21 0.81 5.59
CA GLY A 49 4.41 1.62 5.84
C GLY A 49 4.94 1.50 7.27
N HIS A 50 5.96 2.32 7.56
CA HIS A 50 6.51 2.48 8.89
C HIS A 50 5.66 3.40 9.77
N ALA A 51 5.64 3.14 11.07
CA ALA A 51 5.18 4.14 12.03
C ALA A 51 6.10 5.38 11.99
N GLY A 52 5.58 6.52 12.45
CA GLY A 52 6.38 7.74 12.51
C GLY A 52 5.67 8.87 13.24
N ASN A 53 6.36 9.99 13.40
CA ASN A 53 5.85 11.16 14.12
C ASN A 53 4.92 12.07 13.29
N ARG A 54 4.63 11.71 12.03
CA ARG A 54 3.83 12.53 11.10
C ARG A 54 2.39 12.04 10.96
N HIS A 55 2.04 10.93 11.59
CA HIS A 55 0.74 10.27 11.50
C HIS A 55 0.58 9.17 12.55
N ASP A 56 -0.66 8.71 12.75
CA ASP A 56 -1.00 7.70 13.77
C ASP A 56 -1.03 6.26 13.23
N TRP A 57 -0.66 6.03 11.96
CA TRP A 57 -0.57 4.67 11.42
C TRP A 57 0.47 3.82 12.18
N PRO A 58 0.12 2.57 12.55
CA PRO A 58 1.05 1.68 13.25
C PRO A 58 2.14 1.14 12.33
N GLU A 59 3.19 0.57 12.94
CA GLU A 59 4.25 -0.12 12.22
C GLU A 59 3.68 -1.34 11.50
N SER A 60 3.92 -1.45 10.20
CA SER A 60 3.45 -2.59 9.42
C SER A 60 4.50 -3.71 9.39
N PRO A 61 4.10 -4.98 9.54
CA PRO A 61 5.01 -6.10 9.27
C PRO A 61 5.43 -6.19 7.80
N PHE A 62 4.78 -5.44 6.91
CA PHE A 62 5.10 -5.35 5.48
C PHE A 62 5.92 -4.11 5.12
N ALA A 63 6.35 -3.31 6.10
CA ALA A 63 7.15 -2.12 5.86
C ALA A 63 8.49 -2.46 5.20
N ASN A 64 9.01 -1.53 4.40
CA ASN A 64 10.25 -1.73 3.66
C ASN A 64 11.47 -1.42 4.54
N PRO A 65 12.31 -2.41 4.90
CA PRO A 65 13.45 -2.20 5.81
C PRO A 65 14.57 -1.32 5.23
N PHE A 66 14.52 -0.99 3.94
CA PHE A 66 15.51 -0.17 3.25
C PHE A 66 15.18 1.33 3.25
N VAL A 67 14.07 1.73 3.86
CA VAL A 67 13.68 3.15 3.98
C VAL A 67 14.68 3.88 4.88
N GLY A 68 15.20 5.02 4.41
CA GLY A 68 16.13 5.87 5.17
C GLY A 68 17.61 5.55 4.94
N LEU A 69 17.93 4.54 4.11
CA LEU A 69 19.29 4.36 3.61
C LEU A 69 19.66 5.57 2.73
N ARG A 70 20.76 6.24 3.08
CA ARG A 70 21.28 7.37 2.31
C ARG A 70 21.69 6.89 0.91
N ASP A 71 21.49 7.75 -0.08
CA ASP A 71 21.94 7.55 -1.47
C ASP A 71 21.31 6.39 -2.26
N ILE A 72 20.18 5.86 -1.79
CA ILE A 72 19.37 4.88 -2.53
C ILE A 72 18.14 5.57 -3.12
N ASP A 73 18.00 5.57 -4.45
CA ASP A 73 16.80 6.06 -5.11
C ASP A 73 15.61 5.10 -4.91
N ARG A 74 14.38 5.58 -5.16
CA ARG A 74 13.16 4.79 -4.94
C ARG A 74 13.10 3.50 -5.75
N VAL A 75 13.59 3.50 -6.99
CA VAL A 75 13.56 2.33 -7.86
C VAL A 75 14.47 1.25 -7.30
N THR A 76 15.68 1.64 -6.90
CA THR A 76 16.63 0.73 -6.24
C THR A 76 16.07 0.20 -4.92
N MET A 77 15.43 1.05 -4.11
CA MET A 77 14.80 0.64 -2.84
C MET A 77 13.66 -0.37 -3.05
N VAL A 78 12.88 -0.22 -4.12
CA VAL A 78 11.83 -1.17 -4.52
C VAL A 78 12.43 -2.49 -5.03
N SER A 79 13.51 -2.44 -5.82
CA SER A 79 14.22 -3.64 -6.28
C SER A 79 14.75 -4.45 -5.11
N ARG A 80 15.45 -3.80 -4.18
CA ARG A 80 15.98 -4.46 -2.97
C ARG A 80 14.88 -5.05 -2.11
N TYR A 81 13.75 -4.35 -1.98
CA TYR A 81 12.60 -4.89 -1.27
C TYR A 81 12.06 -6.16 -1.91
N ARG A 82 11.97 -6.20 -3.25
CA ARG A 82 11.54 -7.39 -3.99
C ARG A 82 12.50 -8.57 -3.80
N GLU A 83 13.80 -8.33 -3.90
CA GLU A 83 14.84 -9.34 -3.67
C GLU A 83 14.77 -9.88 -2.24
N TRP A 84 14.78 -8.99 -1.25
CA TRP A 84 14.64 -9.33 0.16
C TRP A 84 13.37 -10.13 0.43
N LEU A 85 12.23 -9.76 -0.16
CA LEU A 85 10.98 -10.49 0.03
C LEU A 85 11.06 -11.94 -0.48
N GLY A 86 11.84 -12.20 -1.54
CA GLY A 86 12.11 -13.55 -2.03
C GLY A 86 12.82 -14.45 -1.01
N GLU A 87 13.60 -13.85 -0.11
CA GLU A 87 14.29 -14.55 0.98
C GLU A 87 13.38 -14.76 2.21
N HIS A 88 12.16 -14.20 2.21
CA HIS A 88 11.23 -14.22 3.35
C HIS A 88 9.92 -14.96 3.00
N PRO A 89 9.96 -16.30 2.82
CA PRO A 89 8.81 -17.06 2.36
C PRO A 89 7.62 -17.05 3.32
N SER A 90 7.85 -16.86 4.62
CA SER A 90 6.77 -16.69 5.61
C SER A 90 6.01 -15.39 5.40
N LEU A 91 6.72 -14.29 5.14
CA LEU A 91 6.12 -12.99 4.82
C LEU A 91 5.39 -13.04 3.48
N LEU A 92 5.97 -13.70 2.48
CA LEU A 92 5.33 -13.89 1.18
C LEU A 92 4.01 -14.65 1.28
N ARG A 93 3.93 -15.70 2.11
CA ARG A 93 2.66 -16.41 2.39
C ARG A 93 1.63 -15.47 3.01
N ARG A 94 2.03 -14.66 4.00
CA ARG A 94 1.15 -13.67 4.64
C ARG A 94 0.62 -12.65 3.64
N ILE A 95 1.48 -12.13 2.75
CA ILE A 95 1.06 -11.20 1.70
C ILE A 95 -0.02 -11.82 0.82
N ARG A 96 0.21 -13.05 0.36
CA ARG A 96 -0.71 -13.78 -0.52
C ARG A 96 -2.02 -14.18 0.16
N SER A 97 -2.07 -14.29 1.49
CA SER A 97 -3.29 -14.61 2.23
C SER A 97 -4.03 -13.38 2.77
N GLU A 98 -3.31 -12.36 3.24
CA GLU A 98 -3.88 -11.22 3.99
C GLU A 98 -4.19 -10.00 3.12
N LEU A 99 -3.47 -9.81 2.01
CA LEU A 99 -3.54 -8.60 1.18
C LEU A 99 -4.41 -8.67 -0.11
N PRO A 100 -4.90 -9.83 -0.59
CA PRO A 100 -5.84 -9.86 -1.72
C PRO A 100 -7.10 -9.01 -1.47
N GLY A 101 -7.47 -8.16 -2.42
CA GLY A 101 -8.67 -7.29 -2.33
C GLY A 101 -8.59 -6.15 -1.34
N ARG A 102 -7.39 -5.81 -0.87
CA ARG A 102 -7.15 -4.68 0.04
C ARG A 102 -6.64 -3.46 -0.71
N ALA A 103 -6.94 -2.28 -0.22
CA ALA A 103 -6.21 -1.07 -0.58
C ALA A 103 -4.95 -0.95 0.30
N LEU A 104 -3.77 -1.06 -0.31
CA LEU A 104 -2.49 -0.97 0.38
C LEU A 104 -2.07 0.49 0.53
N GLY A 105 -2.14 0.99 1.77
CA GLY A 105 -1.84 2.37 2.10
C GLY A 105 -0.36 2.62 2.33
N CYS A 106 0.24 3.53 1.55
CA CYS A 106 1.61 3.99 1.76
C CYS A 106 1.77 5.50 1.54
N TRP A 107 2.79 6.10 2.13
CA TRP A 107 3.10 7.53 1.97
C TRP A 107 3.83 7.89 0.67
N CYS A 108 4.44 6.90 0.02
CA CYS A 108 5.30 7.09 -1.16
C CYS A 108 4.52 7.16 -2.47
N ALA A 109 3.42 6.41 -2.58
CA ALA A 109 2.58 6.36 -3.78
C ALA A 109 2.17 7.77 -4.26
N PRO A 110 2.00 8.03 -5.56
CA PRO A 110 2.09 7.12 -6.70
C PRO A 110 3.52 6.94 -7.24
N GLN A 111 4.52 7.48 -6.55
CA GLN A 111 5.92 7.24 -6.92
C GLN A 111 6.29 5.78 -6.62
N PRO A 112 7.32 5.21 -7.29
CA PRO A 112 7.72 3.82 -7.07
C PRO A 112 7.78 3.47 -5.58
N CYS A 113 6.99 2.48 -5.19
CA CYS A 113 6.69 2.17 -3.79
C CYS A 113 6.79 0.67 -3.55
N HIS A 114 7.19 0.26 -2.34
CA HIS A 114 7.20 -1.16 -1.97
C HIS A 114 5.79 -1.75 -1.93
N ALA A 115 4.76 -0.93 -1.72
CA ALA A 115 3.37 -1.34 -1.80
C ALA A 115 2.99 -1.86 -3.20
N ASP A 116 3.69 -1.42 -4.26
CA ASP A 116 3.49 -1.95 -5.62
C ASP A 116 3.93 -3.42 -5.69
N VAL A 117 5.07 -3.77 -5.08
CA VAL A 117 5.56 -5.16 -4.97
C VAL A 117 4.58 -6.02 -4.18
N LEU A 118 4.06 -5.49 -3.06
CA LEU A 118 3.06 -6.18 -2.24
C LEU A 118 1.77 -6.45 -3.02
N ALA A 119 1.29 -5.45 -3.77
CA ALA A 119 0.07 -5.58 -4.57
C ALA A 119 0.25 -6.60 -5.70
N GLU A 120 1.41 -6.63 -6.37
CA GLU A 120 1.73 -7.67 -7.35
C GLU A 120 1.69 -9.07 -6.73
N GLU A 121 2.35 -9.29 -5.60
CA GLU A 121 2.37 -10.60 -4.95
C GLU A 121 0.98 -11.01 -4.44
N ALA A 122 0.18 -10.08 -3.93
CA ALA A 122 -1.20 -10.34 -3.54
C ALA A 122 -2.09 -10.76 -4.74
N ARG A 123 -1.90 -10.13 -5.90
CA ARG A 123 -2.66 -10.45 -7.12
C ARG A 123 -2.27 -11.80 -7.72
N ARG A 124 -1.03 -12.29 -7.51
CA ARG A 124 -0.56 -13.61 -7.97
C ARG A 124 -1.21 -14.79 -7.24
N ALA A 125 -1.86 -14.55 -6.11
CA ALA A 125 -2.53 -15.59 -5.32
C ALA A 125 -3.96 -15.92 -5.80
N ARG A 126 -4.41 -15.30 -6.90
CA ARG A 126 -5.72 -15.48 -7.51
C ARG A 126 -5.71 -16.52 -8.62
#